data_AF-A0A1H7L2S3-F1
#
_entry.id   AF-A0A1H7L2S3-F1
#
_cell.length_a   1.000
_cell.length_b   1.000
_cell.length_c   1.000
_cell.angle_alpha   90.00
_cell.angle_beta   90.00
_cell.angle_gamma   90.00
#
_symmetry.space_group_name_H-M   'P 1'
#
loop_
_entity.id
_entity.type
_entity.pdbx_description
1 polymer ?
#
loop_
_entity_poly.entity_id
_entity_poly.type
_entity_poly.pdbx_seq_one_letter_code
_entity_poly.pdbx_strand_id
1 'polypeptide(L)'
;MSTTFIPPIAALQEPSLAPALRVDAMGGAAAVTSFGNMVTSGLQQVNAQLQASQADLQSLAAGNLDNIHQVMLRLEESRMSFQLMLQVRSRVLESYQDLMRMQV
;
A
#
# COMPACT_ATOMS: atom_id res chain seq x y z
N MET A 1 19.35 53.77 -33.40
CA MET A 1 18.00 53.89 -32.82
C MET A 1 17.48 52.49 -32.57
N SER A 2 17.51 52.09 -31.30
CA SER A 2 17.24 50.74 -30.82
C SER A 2 15.79 50.68 -30.37
N THR A 3 14.96 49.89 -31.04
CA THR A 3 13.65 49.51 -30.53
C THR A 3 13.63 47.99 -30.45
N THR A 4 14.08 47.51 -29.29
CA THR A 4 13.94 46.14 -28.82
C THR A 4 12.45 45.78 -28.82
N PHE A 5 12.09 44.90 -29.73
CA PHE A 5 10.79 44.23 -29.77
C PHE A 5 10.74 43.24 -28.60
N ILE A 6 9.94 43.55 -27.59
CA ILE A 6 9.62 42.64 -26.49
C ILE A 6 8.62 41.62 -27.06
N PRO A 7 8.91 40.30 -27.08
CA PRO A 7 7.91 39.33 -27.46
C PRO A 7 6.75 39.34 -26.45
N PRO A 8 5.49 39.21 -26.90
CA PRO A 8 4.37 39.06 -25.99
C PRO A 8 4.59 37.79 -25.16
N ILE A 9 4.40 37.91 -23.84
CA ILE A 9 4.33 36.77 -22.91
C ILE A 9 3.45 35.69 -23.54
N ALA A 10 4.07 34.58 -23.94
CA ALA A 10 3.37 33.40 -24.40
C ALA A 10 2.36 33.05 -23.31
N ALA A 11 1.08 33.08 -23.69
CA ALA A 11 -0.01 32.64 -22.84
C ALA A 11 0.40 31.32 -22.19
N LEU A 12 0.26 31.26 -20.87
CA LEU A 12 0.38 30.02 -20.11
C LEU A 12 -0.41 28.96 -20.86
N GLN A 13 0.32 28.03 -21.48
CA GLN A 13 -0.20 26.87 -22.15
C GLN A 13 -1.08 26.14 -21.13
N GLU A 14 -2.38 26.39 -21.19
CA GLU A 14 -3.37 25.66 -20.42
C GLU A 14 -3.16 24.18 -20.75
N PRO A 15 -2.90 23.31 -19.77
CA PRO A 15 -2.83 21.90 -20.03
C PRO A 15 -4.22 21.47 -20.50
N SER A 16 -4.33 21.25 -21.82
CA SER A 16 -5.47 20.60 -22.45
C SER A 16 -5.72 19.28 -21.72
N LEU A 17 -6.72 19.28 -20.84
CA LEU A 17 -7.26 18.09 -20.20
C LEU A 17 -7.90 17.24 -21.31
N ALA A 18 -7.09 16.34 -21.86
CA ALA A 18 -7.56 15.27 -22.71
C ALA A 18 -8.66 14.48 -21.98
N PRO A 19 -9.73 14.05 -22.68
CA PRO A 19 -10.83 13.35 -22.06
C PRO A 19 -10.34 12.06 -21.42
N ALA A 20 -10.77 11.89 -20.18
CA ALA A 20 -10.47 10.76 -19.32
C ALA A 20 -10.77 9.40 -19.97
N LEU A 21 -9.92 8.43 -19.65
CA LEU A 21 -10.16 6.99 -19.64
C LEU A 21 -10.83 6.40 -20.89
N ARG A 22 -10.01 6.02 -21.86
CA ARG A 22 -10.28 4.81 -22.63
C ARG A 22 -9.79 3.63 -21.82
N VAL A 23 -10.70 3.03 -21.05
CA VAL A 23 -10.51 1.67 -20.51
C VAL A 23 -10.62 0.75 -21.71
N ASP A 24 -9.48 0.48 -22.31
CA ASP A 24 -9.32 -0.61 -23.25
C ASP A 24 -9.71 -1.89 -22.50
N ALA A 25 -10.69 -2.58 -23.07
CA ALA A 25 -11.29 -3.74 -22.46
C ALA A 25 -10.23 -4.83 -22.28
N MET A 26 -9.82 -5.09 -21.03
CA MET A 26 -9.18 -6.34 -20.65
C MET A 26 -10.23 -7.45 -20.68
N GLY A 27 -10.64 -7.80 -21.90
CA GLY A 27 -11.29 -9.06 -22.24
C GLY A 27 -10.26 -10.17 -22.12
N GLY A 28 -10.12 -10.70 -20.92
CA GLY A 28 -9.36 -11.90 -20.63
C GLY A 28 -9.85 -12.37 -19.28
N ALA A 29 -10.78 -13.32 -19.30
CA ALA A 29 -11.44 -13.92 -18.14
C ALA A 29 -10.55 -13.87 -16.90
N ALA A 30 -10.76 -12.86 -16.05
CA ALA A 30 -10.19 -12.83 -14.73
C ALA A 30 -10.87 -13.99 -14.01
N ALA A 31 -10.22 -15.16 -14.03
CA ALA A 31 -10.47 -16.22 -13.09
C ALA A 31 -10.64 -15.52 -11.75
N VAL A 32 -11.83 -15.65 -11.15
CA VAL A 32 -12.15 -15.10 -9.85
C VAL A 32 -10.98 -15.48 -8.96
N THR A 33 -10.08 -14.54 -8.68
CA THR A 33 -8.97 -14.79 -7.76
C THR A 33 -9.67 -15.03 -6.45
N SER A 34 -9.80 -16.31 -6.08
CA SER A 34 -10.46 -16.72 -4.86
C SER A 34 -9.91 -15.87 -3.72
N PHE A 35 -10.79 -15.40 -2.83
CA PHE A 35 -10.37 -14.67 -1.64
C PHE A 35 -9.24 -15.41 -0.89
N GLY A 36 -9.26 -16.76 -0.92
CA GLY A 36 -8.18 -17.59 -0.41
C GLY A 36 -6.82 -17.30 -1.07
N ASN A 37 -6.76 -17.09 -2.38
CA ASN A 37 -5.53 -16.76 -3.09
C ASN A 37 -5.00 -15.36 -2.72
N MET A 38 -5.89 -14.39 -2.46
CA MET A 38 -5.49 -13.07 -1.96
C MET A 38 -4.90 -13.16 -0.55
N VAL A 39 -5.56 -13.94 0.34
CA VAL A 39 -5.06 -14.18 1.70
C VAL A 39 -3.72 -14.91 1.68
N THR A 40 -3.57 -15.96 0.88
CA THR A 40 -2.31 -16.69 0.74
C THR A 40 -1.19 -15.79 0.21
N SER A 41 -1.48 -14.94 -0.78
CA SER A 41 -0.50 -14.00 -1.32
C SER A 41 -0.09 -12.95 -0.28
N GLY A 42 -1.06 -12.43 0.49
CA GLY A 42 -0.78 -11.51 1.60
C GLY A 42 0.08 -12.14 2.69
N LEU A 43 -0.17 -13.40 3.05
CA LEU A 43 0.64 -14.15 4.02
C LEU A 43 2.09 -14.35 3.52
N GLN A 44 2.26 -14.66 2.24
CA GLN A 44 3.59 -14.78 1.64
C GLN A 44 4.35 -13.45 1.65
N GLN A 45 3.65 -12.35 1.38
CA GLN A 45 4.25 -11.02 1.37
C GLN A 45 4.69 -10.57 2.77
N VAL A 46 3.88 -10.84 3.80
CA VAL A 46 4.25 -10.59 5.20
C VAL A 46 5.46 -11.43 5.60
N ASN A 47 5.54 -12.69 5.17
CA ASN A 47 6.69 -13.56 5.46
C ASN A 47 7.98 -13.00 4.85
N ALA A 48 7.93 -12.56 3.59
CA ALA A 48 9.07 -11.91 2.92
C ALA A 48 9.50 -10.63 3.64
N GLN A 49 8.54 -9.80 4.06
CA GLN A 49 8.80 -8.58 4.83
C GLN A 49 9.49 -8.88 6.17
N LEU A 50 9.08 -9.96 6.85
CA LEU A 50 9.67 -10.38 8.11
C LEU A 50 11.12 -10.86 7.97
N GLN A 51 11.43 -11.58 6.89
CA GLN A 51 12.81 -11.98 6.59
C GLN A 51 13.71 -10.78 6.27
N ALA A 52 13.21 -9.82 5.47
CA ALA A 52 13.94 -8.59 5.18
C ALA A 52 14.22 -7.78 6.46
N SER A 53 13.22 -7.62 7.34
CA SER A 53 13.41 -6.96 8.63
C SER A 53 14.43 -7.66 9.53
N GLN A 54 14.54 -8.99 9.51
CA GLN A 54 15.58 -9.69 10.28
C GLN A 54 16.99 -9.36 9.78
N ALA A 55 17.17 -9.23 8.45
CA ALA A 55 18.43 -8.79 7.87
C ALA A 55 18.75 -7.32 8.21
N ASP A 56 17.74 -6.45 8.21
CA ASP A 56 17.88 -5.05 8.60
C ASP A 56 18.22 -4.88 10.09
N LEU A 57 17.62 -5.69 10.96
CA LEU A 57 17.93 -5.72 12.39
C LEU A 57 19.38 -6.16 12.66
N GLN A 58 19.90 -7.05 11.83
CA GLN A 58 21.30 -7.48 11.90
C GLN A 58 22.26 -6.35 11.45
N SER A 59 21.88 -5.56 10.44
CA SER A 59 22.60 -4.34 10.03
C SER A 59 22.50 -3.19 11.05
N LEU A 60 21.41 -3.14 11.83
CA LEU A 60 21.22 -2.18 12.90
C LEU A 60 22.07 -2.53 14.14
N ALA A 61 22.14 -3.82 14.50
CA ALA A 61 23.02 -4.33 15.55
C ALA A 61 24.52 -4.10 15.28
N ALA A 62 24.89 -3.87 14.00
CA ALA A 62 26.23 -3.49 13.59
C ALA A 62 26.61 -2.02 13.89
N GLY A 63 25.74 -1.23 14.55
CA GLY A 63 26.10 0.07 15.13
C GLY A 63 25.66 1.31 14.36
N ASN A 64 24.65 1.22 13.50
CA ASN A 64 24.08 2.38 12.80
C ASN A 64 23.16 3.21 13.72
N LEU A 65 23.77 4.13 14.49
CA LEU A 65 23.15 4.98 15.51
C LEU A 65 22.24 6.10 14.95
N ASP A 66 22.21 6.31 13.63
CA ASP A 66 21.44 7.38 12.97
C ASP A 66 19.91 7.12 12.99
N ASN A 67 19.49 5.88 13.27
CA ASN A 67 18.14 5.38 12.99
C ASN A 67 17.25 5.15 14.23
N ILE A 68 17.69 5.46 15.45
CA ILE A 68 16.96 5.11 16.69
C ILE A 68 15.52 5.68 16.70
N HIS A 69 15.33 6.93 16.25
CA HIS A 69 14.01 7.53 16.13
C HIS A 69 13.13 6.81 15.10
N GLN A 70 13.73 6.34 14.01
CA GLN A 70 13.05 5.62 12.93
C GLN A 70 12.68 4.19 13.36
N VAL A 71 13.46 3.59 14.27
CA VAL A 71 13.17 2.29 14.89
C VAL A 71 12.01 2.43 15.89
N MET A 72 12.01 3.46 16.72
CA MET A 72 10.89 3.76 17.63
C MET A 72 9.59 4.03 16.86
N LEU A 73 9.65 4.79 15.76
CA LEU A 73 8.48 5.06 14.92
C LEU A 73 7.93 3.77 14.29
N ARG A 74 8.81 2.94 13.73
CA ARG A 74 8.43 1.63 13.17
C ARG A 74 7.85 0.69 14.23
N LEU A 75 8.37 0.74 15.46
CA LEU A 75 7.84 -0.05 16.57
C LEU A 75 6.40 0.36 16.91
N GLU A 76 6.12 1.66 16.97
CA GLU A 76 4.77 2.17 17.28
C GLU A 76 3.78 1.91 16.14
N GLU A 77 4.21 2.08 14.88
CA GLU A 77 3.42 1.72 13.70
C GLU A 77 3.09 0.23 13.67
N SER A 78 4.07 -0.63 13.99
CA SER A 78 3.88 -2.07 14.05
C SER A 78 2.92 -2.47 15.18
N ARG A 79 2.97 -1.79 16.32
CA ARG A 79 2.03 -2.00 17.44
C ARG A 79 0.60 -1.64 17.03
N MET A 80 0.42 -0.49 16.38
CA MET A 80 -0.90 -0.04 15.90
C MET A 80 -1.46 -1.00 14.84
N SER A 81 -0.63 -1.42 13.89
CA SER A 81 -1.01 -2.39 12.85
C SER A 81 -1.40 -3.75 13.42
N PHE A 82 -0.69 -4.20 14.46
CA PHE A 82 -1.01 -5.44 15.16
C PHE A 82 -2.36 -5.37 15.89
N GLN A 83 -2.63 -4.25 16.56
CA GLN A 83 -3.93 -4.02 17.20
C GLN A 83 -5.07 -4.04 16.19
N LEU A 84 -4.88 -3.43 15.03
CA LEU A 84 -5.84 -3.47 13.93
C LEU A 84 -6.05 -4.91 13.43
N MET A 85 -4.98 -5.69 13.26
CA MET A 85 -5.09 -7.10 12.86
C MET A 85 -5.89 -7.94 13.86
N LEU A 86 -5.71 -7.70 15.17
CA LEU A 86 -6.49 -8.39 16.19
C LEU A 86 -7.98 -8.06 16.08
N GLN A 87 -8.33 -6.80 15.81
CA GLN A 87 -9.72 -6.40 15.57
C GLN A 87 -10.30 -7.06 14.32
N VAL A 88 -9.54 -7.09 13.22
CA VAL A 88 -9.96 -7.77 11.98
C VAL A 88 -10.14 -9.27 12.21
N ARG A 89 -9.21 -9.94 12.92
CA ARG A 89 -9.33 -11.36 13.29
C ARG A 89 -10.62 -11.61 14.06
N SER A 90 -10.88 -10.82 15.10
CA SER A 90 -12.09 -10.95 15.91
C SER A 90 -13.34 -10.78 15.06
N ARG A 91 -13.37 -9.79 14.16
CA ARG A 91 -14.52 -9.54 13.30
C ARG A 91 -14.75 -10.66 12.29
N VAL A 92 -13.70 -11.22 11.71
CA VAL A 92 -13.80 -12.37 10.80
C VAL A 92 -14.33 -13.62 11.51
N LEU A 93 -13.85 -13.89 12.74
CA LEU A 93 -14.36 -15.01 13.54
C LEU A 93 -15.83 -14.83 13.91
N GLU A 94 -16.23 -13.62 14.28
CA GLU A 94 -17.60 -13.28 14.63
C GLU A 94 -18.53 -13.42 13.41
N SER A 95 -18.13 -12.89 12.24
CA SER A 95 -18.88 -13.05 10.99
C SER A 95 -19.00 -14.51 10.56
N TYR A 96 -17.96 -15.32 10.72
CA TYR A 96 -18.04 -16.77 10.47
C TYR A 96 -19.03 -17.46 11.41
N GLN A 97 -19.00 -17.11 12.70
CA GLN A 97 -19.93 -17.65 13.69
C GLN A 97 -21.38 -17.23 13.42
N ASP A 98 -21.60 -16.01 12.95
CA ASP A 98 -22.91 -15.48 12.58
C ASP A 98 -23.50 -16.24 11.38
N LEU A 99 -22.71 -16.46 10.33
CA LEU A 99 -23.12 -17.26 9.18
C LEU A 99 -23.54 -18.69 9.58
N MET A 100 -22.78 -19.34 10.48
CA MET A 100 -23.15 -20.67 10.97
C MET A 100 -24.44 -20.66 11.81
N ARG A 101 -24.71 -19.60 12.57
CA ARG A 101 -25.94 -19.42 13.35
C ARG A 101 -27.16 -19.14 12.48
N MET A 102 -26.98 -18.65 11.26
CA MET A 102 -28.07 -18.41 10.31
C MET A 102 -28.53 -19.68 9.57
N GLN A 103 -27.72 -20.75 9.59
CA GLN A 103 -27.97 -22.00 8.86
C GLN A 103 -28.66 -23.11 9.68
N VAL A 104 -29.02 -22.86 10.94
CA VAL A 104 -29.80 -23.80 11.77
C VAL A 104 -31.27 -23.41 11.87
#